data_AF-A0A140CZN1-F1
#
_entry.id   AF-A0A140CZN1-F1
#
_cell.length_a   1.000
_cell.length_b   1.000
_cell.length_c   1.000
_cell.angle_alpha   90.00
_cell.angle_beta   90.00
_cell.angle_gamma   90.00
#
_symmetry.space_group_name_H-M   'P 1'
#
loop_
_entity.id
_entity.type
_entity.pdbx_description
1 polymer ?
#
loop_
_entity_poly.entity_id
_entity_poly.type
_entity_poly.pdbx_seq_one_letter_code
_entity_poly.pdbx_strand_id
1 'polypeptide(L)'
;ALNDPVAVKLAEDRWWISIADSDLLLWVKGIANGYRLDVLVDEPDVSPLAVQGPKADTLMARVFGDSVRDVRFFRFGHFEFQGRDLVVARSGYSKQGGFEIY
;
A
#
# COMPACT_ATOMS: atom_id res chain seq x y z
N ALA A 1 20.03 2.96 9.59
CA ALA A 1 19.15 3.43 8.48
C ALA A 1 17.79 3.72 9.09
N LEU A 2 17.03 4.68 8.55
CA LEU A 2 15.73 5.07 9.11
C LEU A 2 14.64 4.03 8.79
N ASN A 3 14.44 3.70 7.51
CA ASN A 3 13.52 2.67 7.03
C ASN A 3 13.77 2.40 5.54
N ASP A 4 13.14 1.38 4.97
CA ASP A 4 13.08 1.07 3.53
C ASP A 4 11.63 0.96 3.03
N PRO A 5 10.88 2.08 3.03
CA PRO A 5 9.43 2.04 2.88
C PRO A 5 9.01 1.81 1.43
N VAL A 6 7.80 1.25 1.27
CA VAL A 6 7.06 1.27 0.01
C VAL A 6 6.09 2.45 0.02
N ALA A 7 6.07 3.22 -1.05
CA ALA A 7 5.16 4.35 -1.22
C ALA A 7 4.12 4.08 -2.31
N VAL A 8 2.86 4.39 -2.02
CA VAL A 8 1.72 4.24 -2.92
C VAL A 8 1.18 5.64 -3.25
N LYS A 9 1.32 6.07 -4.51
CA LYS A 9 0.82 7.37 -4.99
C LYS A 9 -0.66 7.29 -5.35
N LEU A 10 -1.55 7.53 -4.39
CA LEU A 10 -2.99 7.46 -4.59
C LEU A 10 -3.54 8.57 -5.49
N ALA A 11 -2.96 9.77 -5.41
CA ALA A 11 -3.31 10.91 -6.23
C ALA A 11 -2.08 11.79 -6.47
N GLU A 12 -2.22 12.91 -7.20
CA GLU A 12 -1.10 13.83 -7.42
C GLU A 12 -0.53 14.39 -6.11
N ASP A 13 -1.39 14.59 -5.12
CA ASP A 13 -1.15 15.21 -3.82
C ASP A 13 -1.26 14.23 -2.64
N ARG A 14 -1.53 12.93 -2.90
CA ARG A 14 -1.78 11.95 -1.83
C ARG A 14 -0.92 10.71 -1.98
N TRP A 15 -0.24 10.37 -0.89
CA TRP A 15 0.62 9.21 -0.78
C TRP A 15 0.32 8.43 0.51
N TRP A 16 0.37 7.11 0.41
CA TRP A 16 0.57 6.24 1.57
C TRP A 16 2.00 5.73 1.60
N ILE A 17 2.56 5.60 2.80
CA ILE A 17 3.93 5.14 3.01
C ILE A 17 3.86 4.00 4.02
N SER A 18 4.23 2.80 3.60
CA SER A 18 4.33 1.64 4.48
C SER A 18 5.61 1.75 5.28
N ILE A 19 5.48 1.97 6.60
CA ILE A 19 6.60 2.19 7.53
C ILE A 19 6.80 0.95 8.42
N ALA A 20 8.06 0.61 8.76
CA ALA A 20 8.32 -0.49 9.69
C ALA A 20 8.16 -0.10 11.17
N ASP A 21 8.23 1.20 11.48
CA ASP A 21 8.12 1.77 12.82
C ASP A 21 7.70 3.25 12.78
N SER A 22 7.50 3.85 13.95
CA SER A 22 7.10 5.25 14.10
C SER A 22 8.22 6.27 13.84
N ASP A 23 9.49 5.85 13.76
CA ASP A 23 10.61 6.77 13.57
C ASP A 23 10.51 7.48 12.21
N LEU A 24 10.09 6.75 11.16
CA LEU A 24 9.85 7.35 9.85
C LEU A 24 8.68 8.34 9.87
N LEU A 25 7.59 8.04 10.59
CA LEU A 25 6.47 8.97 10.75
C LEU A 25 6.92 10.28 11.42
N LEU A 26 7.70 10.18 12.50
CA LEU A 26 8.22 11.34 13.21
C LEU A 26 9.21 12.13 12.34
N TRP A 27 10.04 11.46 11.56
CA TRP A 27 10.94 12.10 10.61
C TRP A 27 10.20 12.89 9.53
N VAL A 28 9.17 12.30 8.90
CA VAL A 28 8.34 12.99 7.89
C VAL A 28 7.67 14.23 8.49
N LYS A 29 7.09 14.11 9.70
CA LYS A 29 6.51 15.24 10.43
C LYS A 29 7.54 16.34 10.70
N GLY A 30 8.77 15.97 11.06
CA GLY A 30 9.87 16.90 11.27
C GLY A 30 10.24 17.69 10.01
N ILE A 31 10.32 17.01 8.86
CA ILE A 31 10.59 17.64 7.55
C ILE A 31 9.45 18.58 7.16
N ALA A 32 8.20 18.12 7.25
CA ALA A 32 7.03 18.94 6.91
C ALA A 32 6.99 20.23 7.73
N ASN A 33 7.21 20.13 9.05
CA ASN A 33 7.24 21.29 9.94
C ASN A 33 8.47 22.19 9.68
N GLY A 34 9.65 21.61 9.50
CA GLY A 34 10.91 22.35 9.30
C GLY A 34 10.92 23.18 8.03
N TYR A 35 10.33 22.65 6.95
CA TYR A 35 10.19 23.36 5.67
C TYR A 35 8.87 24.12 5.51
N ARG A 36 7.98 24.08 6.52
CA ARG A 36 6.63 24.67 6.47
C ARG A 36 5.83 24.23 5.25
N LEU A 37 5.88 22.93 4.96
CA LEU A 37 5.10 22.34 3.87
C LEU A 37 3.62 22.30 4.26
N ASP A 38 2.76 22.64 3.31
CA ASP A 38 1.31 22.51 3.46
C ASP A 38 0.91 21.05 3.16
N VAL A 39 1.07 20.17 4.15
CA VAL A 39 0.81 18.74 4.03
C VAL A 39 0.29 18.16 5.35
N LEU A 40 -0.72 17.30 5.27
CA LEU A 40 -1.19 16.49 6.39
C LEU A 40 -0.38 15.20 6.49
N VAL A 41 0.11 14.87 7.69
CA VAL A 41 0.87 13.65 7.95
C VAL A 41 0.25 12.92 9.14
N ASP A 42 -0.52 11.87 8.85
CA ASP A 42 -1.23 11.05 9.83
C ASP A 42 -1.15 9.56 9.48
N GLU A 43 -1.68 8.74 10.39
CA GLU A 43 -1.87 7.31 10.17
C GLU A 43 -3.28 7.11 9.60
N PRO A 44 -3.41 6.59 8.36
CA PRO A 44 -4.73 6.37 7.77
C PRO A 44 -5.46 5.22 8.45
N ASP A 45 -6.80 5.24 8.41
CA ASP A 45 -7.64 4.12 8.86
C ASP A 45 -7.60 2.95 7.85
N VAL A 46 -6.44 2.32 7.76
CA VAL A 46 -6.08 1.28 6.79
C VAL A 46 -5.28 0.21 7.51
N SER A 47 -5.64 -1.06 7.31
CA SER A 47 -4.95 -2.20 7.91
C SER A 47 -4.44 -3.14 6.82
N PRO A 48 -3.14 -3.05 6.46
CA PRO A 48 -2.59 -3.83 5.36
C PRO A 48 -2.70 -5.35 5.59
N LEU A 49 -3.13 -6.08 4.57
CA LEU A 49 -3.16 -7.55 4.56
C LEU A 49 -2.36 -8.10 3.38
N ALA A 50 -1.33 -8.89 3.67
CA ALA A 50 -0.51 -9.54 2.66
C ALA A 50 -1.07 -10.93 2.28
N VAL A 51 -1.27 -11.17 0.98
CA VAL A 51 -1.64 -12.46 0.41
C VAL A 51 -0.51 -12.95 -0.49
N GLN A 52 0.24 -13.94 -0.03
CA GLN A 52 1.52 -14.35 -0.65
C GLN A 52 1.56 -15.85 -0.94
N GLY A 53 2.27 -16.24 -2.01
CA GLY A 53 2.50 -17.64 -2.37
C GLY A 53 1.92 -18.05 -3.73
N PRO A 54 2.10 -19.33 -4.12
CA PRO A 54 1.91 -19.80 -5.50
C PRO A 54 0.43 -19.80 -5.94
N LYS A 55 -0.50 -19.62 -4.99
CA LYS A 55 -1.94 -19.55 -5.24
C LYS A 55 -2.52 -18.16 -4.99
N ALA A 56 -1.68 -17.14 -4.75
CA ALA A 56 -2.12 -15.78 -4.46
C ALA A 56 -3.02 -15.23 -5.58
N ASP A 57 -2.60 -15.34 -6.84
CA ASP A 57 -3.40 -14.93 -8.00
C ASP A 57 -4.79 -15.58 -8.03
N THR A 58 -4.85 -16.89 -7.79
CA THR A 58 -6.12 -17.64 -7.78
C THR A 58 -7.02 -17.21 -6.62
N LEU A 59 -6.46 -16.97 -5.43
CA LEU A 59 -7.23 -16.50 -4.28
C LEU A 59 -7.74 -15.09 -4.51
N MET A 60 -6.87 -14.17 -4.93
CA MET A 60 -7.23 -12.77 -5.17
C MET A 60 -8.30 -12.66 -6.26
N ALA A 61 -8.20 -13.43 -7.35
CA ALA A 61 -9.21 -13.44 -8.39
C ALA A 61 -10.58 -13.95 -7.91
N ARG A 62 -10.62 -14.88 -6.95
CA ARG A 62 -11.88 -15.33 -6.33
C ARG A 62 -12.53 -14.27 -5.45
N VAL A 63 -11.74 -13.34 -4.91
CA VAL A 63 -12.21 -12.29 -3.99
C VAL A 63 -12.59 -11.02 -4.75
N PHE A 64 -11.76 -10.59 -5.71
CA PHE A 64 -11.86 -9.30 -6.40
C PHE A 64 -12.20 -9.42 -7.90
N GLY A 65 -12.31 -10.63 -8.44
CA GLY A 65 -12.47 -10.89 -9.87
C GLY A 65 -11.16 -10.97 -10.63
N ASP A 66 -11.20 -11.47 -11.87
CA ASP A 66 -9.99 -11.77 -12.66
C ASP A 66 -9.15 -10.54 -13.03
N SER A 67 -9.74 -9.33 -13.04
CA SER A 67 -9.02 -8.08 -13.33
C SER A 67 -7.89 -7.78 -12.33
N VAL A 68 -7.93 -8.34 -11.12
CA VAL A 68 -6.84 -8.19 -10.13
C VAL A 68 -5.52 -8.79 -10.62
N ARG A 69 -5.57 -9.78 -11.52
CA ARG A 69 -4.38 -10.41 -12.08
C ARG A 69 -3.58 -9.45 -12.97
N ASP A 70 -4.25 -8.47 -13.57
CA ASP A 70 -3.66 -7.48 -14.47
C ASP A 70 -2.82 -6.41 -13.74
N VAL A 71 -2.94 -6.35 -12.40
CA VAL A 71 -2.09 -5.50 -11.57
C VAL A 71 -0.64 -5.97 -11.71
N ARG A 72 0.18 -5.16 -12.36
CA ARG A 72 1.60 -5.46 -12.59
C ARG A 72 2.43 -5.26 -11.32
N PHE A 73 3.60 -5.88 -11.27
CA PHE A 73 4.55 -5.75 -10.15
C PHE A 73 4.83 -4.28 -9.81
N PHE A 74 4.76 -3.94 -8.52
CA PHE A 74 4.85 -2.56 -8.00
C PHE A 74 3.84 -1.58 -8.63
N ARG A 75 2.67 -2.10 -9.00
CA ARG A 75 1.48 -1.29 -9.30
C ARG A 75 0.34 -1.68 -8.37
N PHE A 76 -0.66 -0.83 -8.32
CA PHE A 76 -1.90 -1.07 -7.59
C PHE A 76 -3.11 -0.72 -8.46
N GLY A 77 -4.27 -1.18 -8.03
CA GLY A 77 -5.57 -0.81 -8.57
C GLY A 77 -6.61 -0.69 -7.47
N HIS A 78 -7.77 -0.16 -7.83
CA HIS A 78 -8.94 -0.02 -6.97
C HIS A 78 -9.91 -1.17 -7.25
N PHE A 79 -10.37 -1.84 -6.20
CA PHE A 79 -11.25 -3.00 -6.30
C PHE A 79 -12.35 -2.93 -5.25
N GLU A 80 -13.58 -3.17 -5.68
CA GLU A 80 -14.72 -3.24 -4.78
C GLU A 80 -14.71 -4.57 -3.99
N PHE A 81 -14.90 -4.48 -2.68
CA PHE A 81 -15.17 -5.62 -1.82
C PHE A 81 -16.20 -5.25 -0.75
N GLN A 82 -17.36 -5.90 -0.79
CA GLN A 82 -18.45 -5.68 0.17
C GLN A 82 -18.85 -4.20 0.30
N GLY A 83 -18.95 -3.47 -0.82
CA GLY A 83 -19.31 -2.05 -0.84
C GLY A 83 -18.19 -1.10 -0.39
N ARG A 84 -16.97 -1.58 -0.21
CA ARG A 84 -15.77 -0.76 0.05
C ARG A 84 -14.84 -0.79 -1.15
N ASP A 85 -14.26 0.36 -1.47
CA ASP A 85 -13.19 0.45 -2.46
C ASP A 85 -11.85 0.22 -1.76
N LEU A 86 -11.13 -0.83 -2.15
CA LEU A 86 -9.86 -1.23 -1.55
C LEU A 86 -8.72 -1.06 -2.55
N VAL A 87 -7.55 -0.67 -2.05
CA VAL A 87 -6.35 -0.53 -2.87
C VAL A 87 -5.60 -1.86 -2.82
N VAL A 88 -5.48 -2.51 -3.97
CA VAL A 88 -4.77 -3.80 -4.07
C VAL A 88 -3.49 -3.59 -4.88
N ALA A 89 -2.34 -3.78 -4.23
CA ALA A 89 -1.03 -3.68 -4.85
C ALA A 89 -0.44 -5.06 -5.12
N ARG A 90 0.26 -5.23 -6.26
CA ARG A 90 1.10 -6.41 -6.49
C ARG A 90 2.51 -6.15 -5.95
N SER A 91 2.65 -6.43 -4.67
CA SER A 91 3.88 -6.31 -3.88
C SER A 91 3.97 -7.51 -2.93
N GLY A 92 5.11 -7.63 -2.25
CA GLY A 92 5.28 -8.68 -1.27
C GLY A 92 6.73 -8.88 -0.85
N TYR A 93 6.89 -9.22 0.42
CA TYR A 93 8.19 -9.61 0.97
C TYR A 93 8.56 -11.07 0.67
N SER A 94 7.57 -11.89 0.27
CA SER A 94 7.81 -13.28 -0.07
C SER A 94 8.47 -13.38 -1.46
N LYS A 95 9.44 -14.30 -1.61
CA LYS A 95 10.05 -14.59 -2.93
C LYS A 95 9.09 -15.25 -3.93
N GLN A 96 7.85 -15.53 -3.51
CA GLN A 96 6.87 -16.30 -4.28
C GLN A 96 5.82 -15.40 -4.95
N GLY A 97 5.94 -14.08 -4.78
CA GLY A 97 4.96 -13.11 -5.26
C GLY A 97 3.67 -13.10 -4.46
N GLY A 98 2.85 -12.09 -4.71
CA GLY A 98 1.58 -11.91 -4.03
C GLY A 98 1.07 -10.50 -4.17
N PHE A 99 0.17 -10.15 -3.25
CA PHE A 99 -0.50 -8.87 -3.19
C PHE A 99 -0.51 -8.34 -1.76
N GLU A 100 -0.69 -7.04 -1.65
CA GLU A 100 -1.03 -6.34 -0.42
C GLU A 100 -2.37 -5.63 -0.64
N ILE A 101 -3.29 -5.82 0.30
CA ILE A 101 -4.60 -5.17 0.33
C ILE A 101 -4.49 -4.07 1.38
N TYR A 102 -4.78 -2.85 0.97
CA TYR A 102 -4.89 -1.66 1.81
C TYR A 102 -6.37 -1.26 1.90
#